data_AF-A0A6H2A3E7-F1
#
_entry.id   AF-A0A6H2A3E7-F1
#
_cell.length_a   1.000
_cell.length_b   1.000
_cell.length_c   1.000
_cell.angle_alpha   90.00
_cell.angle_beta   90.00
_cell.angle_gamma   90.00
#
_symmetry.space_group_name_H-M   'P 1'
#
loop_
_entity.id
_entity.type
_entity.pdbx_description
1 polymer ?
#
loop_
_entity_poly.entity_id
_entity_poly.type
_entity_poly.pdbx_seq_one_letter_code
_entity_poly.pdbx_strand_id
1 'polypeptide(L)'
;MVIPLGAEMKLYDVIVVDPPWPVKKLTHKARPNQVDMDYHTMSVNEIADLSIENLAAESCWLFLWTTQKYLFQSLPILRGWGFNHLVTGVWEKTYGRSAGMPLYGFRWNVEFYLVGYRKKPD
;
A
#
# COMPACT_ATOMS: atom_id res chain seq x y z
N MET A 1 11.54 1.53 15.63
CA MET A 1 10.95 0.39 16.39
C MET A 1 12.05 -0.20 17.26
N VAL A 2 11.93 -0.10 18.59
CA VAL A 2 12.92 -0.68 19.52
C VAL A 2 12.41 -2.07 19.90
N ILE A 3 13.10 -3.12 19.44
CA ILE A 3 12.75 -4.49 19.84
C ILE A 3 13.32 -4.72 21.25
N PRO A 4 12.51 -5.18 22.22
CA PRO A 4 13.01 -5.50 23.56
C PRO A 4 14.05 -6.62 23.51
N LEU A 5 15.13 -6.47 24.27
CA LEU A 5 16.13 -7.52 24.47
C LEU A 5 15.44 -8.80 24.97
N GLY A 6 15.41 -9.83 24.11
CA GLY A 6 14.85 -11.17 24.43
C GLY A 6 13.64 -11.60 23.59
N ALA A 7 13.06 -10.73 22.76
CA ALA A 7 12.04 -11.14 21.80
C ALA A 7 12.71 -11.67 20.51
N GLU A 8 12.52 -12.96 20.20
CA GLU A 8 12.87 -13.48 18.88
C GLU A 8 12.07 -12.71 17.82
N MET A 9 12.79 -12.14 16.85
CA MET A 9 12.17 -11.45 15.73
C MET A 9 11.51 -12.50 14.84
N LYS A 10 10.18 -12.63 14.94
CA LYS A 10 9.43 -13.54 14.08
C LYS A 10 9.42 -12.98 12.66
N LEU A 11 9.90 -13.81 11.72
CA LEU A 11 9.78 -13.57 10.30
C LEU A 11 8.43 -14.11 9.80
N TYR A 12 7.91 -13.49 8.76
CA TYR A 12 6.61 -13.83 8.16
C TYR A 12 6.80 -14.38 6.74
N ASP A 13 6.04 -15.43 6.41
CA ASP A 13 5.98 -15.98 5.05
C ASP A 13 5.02 -15.18 4.15
N VAL A 14 4.12 -14.39 4.75
CA VAL A 14 3.14 -13.54 4.06
C VAL A 14 3.01 -12.21 4.78
N ILE A 15 3.17 -11.12 4.05
CA ILE A 15 3.00 -9.75 4.54
C ILE A 15 1.93 -9.05 3.70
N VAL A 16 1.03 -8.33 4.37
CA VAL A 16 0.09 -7.41 3.74
C VAL A 16 0.40 -6.01 4.24
N VAL A 17 0.61 -5.08 3.33
CA VAL A 17 0.92 -3.69 3.66
C VAL A 17 -0.13 -2.79 3.03
N ASP A 18 -0.81 -2.01 3.86
CA ASP A 18 -1.69 -0.92 3.46
C ASP A 18 -1.10 0.41 3.91
N PRO A 19 -0.20 1.03 3.11
CA PRO A 19 0.49 2.24 3.54
C PRO A 19 -0.49 3.41 3.72
N PRO A 20 -0.26 4.27 4.73
CA PRO A 20 -1.07 5.47 4.92
C PRO A 20 -0.64 6.55 3.89
N TRP A 21 -0.95 6.32 2.62
CA TRP A 21 -0.61 7.19 1.50
C TRP A 21 -0.99 8.65 1.78
N PRO A 22 -0.28 9.65 1.20
CA PRO A 22 -0.57 11.07 1.41
C PRO A 22 -1.77 11.55 0.58
N VAL A 23 -2.88 10.83 0.74
CA VAL A 23 -4.18 11.14 0.14
C VAL A 23 -4.85 12.27 0.90
N LYS A 24 -5.54 13.14 0.16
CA LYS A 24 -6.40 14.17 0.72
C LYS A 24 -7.85 13.76 0.51
N LYS A 25 -8.73 14.06 1.46
CA LYS A 25 -10.17 13.82 1.28
C LYS A 25 -10.68 14.66 0.10
N LEU A 26 -11.07 14.00 -0.99
CA LEU A 26 -11.81 14.62 -2.09
C LEU A 26 -13.27 14.76 -1.67
N THR A 27 -13.60 15.86 -0.98
CA THR A 27 -14.95 16.11 -0.48
C THR A 27 -15.68 17.09 -1.41
N HIS A 28 -16.37 16.57 -2.43
CA HIS A 28 -17.34 17.38 -3.20
C HIS A 28 -18.56 17.84 -2.35
N LYS A 29 -18.70 17.32 -1.12
CA LYS A 29 -19.68 17.74 -0.10
C LYS A 29 -19.07 17.67 1.30
N ALA A 30 -17.99 18.41 1.54
CA ALA A 30 -17.43 18.51 2.88
C ALA A 30 -18.47 19.14 3.82
N ARG A 31 -18.75 18.52 4.96
CA ARG A 31 -19.22 19.29 6.12
C ARG A 31 -18.06 20.23 6.51
N PRO A 32 -18.33 21.45 7.01
CA PRO A 32 -17.33 22.53 7.14
C PRO A 32 -16.01 22.16 7.84
N ASN A 33 -16.00 21.11 8.67
CA ASN A 33 -14.90 20.79 9.59
C ASN A 33 -14.17 19.47 9.30
N GLN A 34 -14.34 18.82 8.14
CA GLN A 34 -13.65 17.56 7.81
C GLN A 34 -12.76 17.71 6.58
N VAL A 35 -11.59 18.31 6.78
CA VAL A 35 -10.61 18.64 5.73
C VAL A 35 -9.56 17.54 5.57
N ASP A 36 -9.23 16.84 6.66
CA ASP A 36 -8.14 15.85 6.72
C ASP A 36 -8.62 14.41 6.97
N MET A 37 -7.72 13.45 6.74
CA MET A 37 -7.92 12.05 7.10
C MET A 37 -7.99 11.90 8.62
N ASP A 38 -8.74 10.91 9.11
CA ASP A 38 -8.87 10.64 10.54
C ASP A 38 -7.64 9.88 11.09
N TYR A 39 -6.59 9.73 10.28
CA TYR A 39 -5.31 9.11 10.58
C TYR A 39 -4.15 9.89 9.95
N HIS A 40 -2.95 9.76 10.54
CA HIS A 40 -1.74 10.39 10.01
C HIS A 40 -1.29 9.71 8.71
N THR A 41 -1.03 10.51 7.68
CA THR A 41 -0.50 10.03 6.40
C THR A 41 1.02 10.16 6.38
N MET A 42 1.69 9.24 5.69
CA MET A 42 3.12 9.29 5.42
C MET A 42 3.39 9.78 3.98
N SER A 43 4.51 10.46 3.79
CA SER A 43 5.05 10.74 2.47
C SER A 43 5.47 9.44 1.76
N VAL A 44 5.61 9.50 0.44
CA VAL A 44 6.05 8.35 -0.36
C VAL A 44 7.45 7.86 0.09
N ASN A 45 8.34 8.77 0.46
CA ASN A 45 9.68 8.43 0.93
C ASN A 45 9.64 7.76 2.29
N GLU A 46 8.86 8.30 3.24
CA GLU A 46 8.70 7.66 4.56
C GLU A 46 8.10 6.25 4.44
N ILE A 47 7.19 6.03 3.49
CA ILE A 47 6.67 4.68 3.19
C ILE A 47 7.78 3.80 2.64
N ALA A 48 8.57 4.30 1.67
CA ALA A 48 9.68 3.55 1.10
C ALA A 48 10.73 3.13 2.15
N ASP A 49 10.96 3.99 3.14
CA ASP A 49 11.94 3.79 4.23
C ASP A 49 11.46 2.83 5.33
N LEU A 50 10.22 2.32 5.25
CA LEU A 50 9.75 1.26 6.14
C LEU A 50 10.59 0.00 5.96
N SER A 51 11.13 -0.53 7.07
CA SER A 51 11.99 -1.73 7.06
C SER A 51 11.19 -3.04 6.94
N ILE A 52 10.36 -3.16 5.91
CA ILE A 52 9.50 -4.33 5.66
C ILE A 52 10.35 -5.58 5.39
N GLU A 53 11.53 -5.42 4.78
CA GLU A 53 12.49 -6.47 4.49
C GLU A 53 12.95 -7.24 5.75
N ASN A 54 12.99 -6.56 6.91
CA ASN A 54 13.39 -7.13 8.19
C ASN A 54 12.30 -8.02 8.81
N LEU A 55 11.06 -7.93 8.32
CA LEU A 55 9.93 -8.73 8.80
C LEU A 55 9.72 -10.00 7.98
N ALA A 56 10.29 -10.08 6.78
CA ALA A 56 10.00 -11.17 5.86
C ALA A 56 10.91 -12.38 6.10
N ALA A 57 10.40 -13.59 5.83
CA ALA A 57 11.18 -14.84 5.76
C ALA A 57 11.91 -14.97 4.40
N GLU A 58 12.90 -15.86 4.27
CA GLU A 58 13.68 -16.01 3.02
C GLU A 58 12.79 -16.20 1.77
N SER A 59 11.72 -16.98 1.94
CA SER A 59 10.62 -17.11 0.97
C SER A 59 9.40 -16.40 1.53
N CYS A 60 9.01 -15.28 0.93
CA CYS A 60 7.93 -14.45 1.46
C CYS A 60 7.07 -13.87 0.35
N TRP A 61 5.76 -13.90 0.54
CA TRP A 61 4.79 -13.15 -0.27
C TRP A 61 4.55 -11.77 0.33
N LEU A 62 4.38 -10.77 -0.52
CA LEU A 62 3.96 -9.44 -0.12
C LEU A 62 2.79 -8.96 -0.96
N PHE A 63 1.76 -8.43 -0.30
CA PHE A 63 0.63 -7.76 -0.92
C PHE A 63 0.69 -6.27 -0.53
N LEU A 64 1.04 -5.41 -1.49
CA LEU A 64 1.15 -3.96 -1.28
C LEU A 64 -0.09 -3.27 -1.83
N TRP A 65 -0.93 -2.75 -0.94
CA TRP A 65 -2.09 -1.94 -1.30
C TRP A 65 -1.69 -0.58 -1.86
N THR A 66 -2.36 -0.13 -2.91
CA THR A 66 -2.15 1.20 -3.49
C THR A 66 -3.40 1.76 -4.15
N THR A 67 -3.43 3.08 -4.31
CA THR A 67 -4.52 3.78 -5.00
C THR A 67 -4.07 4.21 -6.39
N GLN A 68 -5.01 4.66 -7.24
CA GLN A 68 -4.68 5.10 -8.60
C GLN A 68 -3.52 6.11 -8.65
N LYS A 69 -3.50 7.07 -7.71
CA LYS A 69 -2.49 8.13 -7.68
C LYS A 69 -1.08 7.60 -7.38
N TYR A 70 -0.97 6.52 -6.61
CA TYR A 70 0.30 5.99 -6.11
C TYR A 70 0.72 4.67 -6.76
N LEU A 71 -0.03 4.19 -7.75
CA LEU A 71 0.25 2.90 -8.42
C LEU A 71 1.68 2.83 -8.94
N PHE A 72 2.14 3.86 -9.65
CA PHE A 72 3.49 3.85 -10.21
C PHE A 72 4.60 4.07 -9.16
N GLN A 73 4.32 4.77 -8.06
CA GLN A 73 5.25 4.87 -6.93
C GLN A 73 5.33 3.57 -6.10
N SER A 74 4.28 2.74 -6.10
CA SER A 74 4.27 1.51 -5.30
C SER A 74 5.23 0.43 -5.81
N LEU A 75 5.51 0.40 -7.12
CA LEU A 75 6.44 -0.58 -7.70
C LEU A 75 7.91 -0.40 -7.23
N PRO A 76 8.53 0.79 -7.30
CA PRO A 76 9.88 0.96 -6.76
C PRO A 76 9.94 0.73 -5.24
N ILE A 77 8.87 1.02 -4.49
CA ILE A 77 8.78 0.71 -3.06
C ILE A 77 8.83 -0.80 -2.82
N LEU A 78 7.98 -1.57 -3.51
CA LEU A 78 7.96 -3.03 -3.41
C LEU A 78 9.34 -3.64 -3.71
N ARG A 79 10.01 -3.14 -4.75
CA ARG A 79 11.37 -3.56 -5.12
C ARG A 79 12.41 -3.13 -4.10
N GLY A 80 12.29 -1.94 -3.52
CA GLY A 80 13.15 -1.43 -2.46
C GLY A 80 13.13 -2.32 -1.22
N TRP A 81 11.96 -2.89 -0.89
CA TRP A 81 11.81 -3.89 0.17
C TRP A 81 12.30 -5.30 -0.20
N GLY A 82 12.89 -5.47 -1.39
CA GLY A 82 13.48 -6.74 -1.84
C GLY A 82 12.49 -7.75 -2.43
N PHE A 83 11.30 -7.32 -2.86
CA PHE A 83 10.30 -8.19 -3.49
C PHE A 83 10.27 -8.01 -5.01
N ASN A 84 10.25 -9.12 -5.74
CA ASN A 84 10.01 -9.10 -7.18
C ASN A 84 8.51 -9.01 -7.44
N HIS A 85 8.08 -8.00 -8.20
CA HIS A 85 6.69 -7.89 -8.65
C HIS A 85 6.32 -9.07 -9.55
N LEU A 86 5.15 -9.67 -9.29
CA LEU A 86 4.60 -10.75 -10.09
C LEU A 86 3.30 -10.35 -10.79
N VAL A 87 2.34 -9.82 -10.03
CA VAL A 87 1.00 -9.52 -10.51
C VAL A 87 0.50 -8.21 -9.91
N THR A 88 -0.26 -7.45 -10.70
CA THR A 88 -1.05 -6.33 -10.18
C THR A 88 -2.51 -6.75 -10.13
N GLY A 89 -3.06 -6.84 -8.94
CA GLY A 89 -4.47 -7.09 -8.72
C GLY A 89 -5.28 -5.80 -8.72
N VAL A 90 -6.57 -5.92 -9.04
CA VAL A 90 -7.52 -4.81 -9.13
C VAL A 90 -8.69 -5.08 -8.21
N TRP A 91 -9.00 -4.15 -7.32
CA TRP A 91 -10.27 -4.11 -6.61
C TRP A 91 -11.20 -3.13 -7.30
N GLU A 92 -12.14 -3.68 -8.06
CA GLU A 92 -13.21 -2.88 -8.66
C GLU A 92 -14.38 -2.71 -7.68
N LYS A 93 -14.77 -1.45 -7.47
CA LYS A 93 -15.95 -1.08 -6.71
C LYS A 93 -17.10 -0.93 -7.70
N THR A 94 -18.00 -1.91 -7.73
CA THR A 94 -19.06 -2.00 -8.75
C THR A 94 -20.39 -1.37 -8.33
N TYR A 95 -20.63 -1.19 -7.02
CA TYR A 95 -21.88 -0.68 -6.46
C TYR A 95 -21.68 0.34 -5.32
N GLY A 96 -22.74 1.11 -5.03
CA GLY A 96 -22.76 2.08 -3.94
C GLY A 96 -22.07 3.42 -4.26
N ARG A 97 -21.90 4.26 -3.23
CA ARG A 97 -21.25 5.59 -3.37
C ARG A 97 -19.80 5.51 -3.84
N SER A 98 -19.17 4.35 -3.67
CA SER A 98 -17.79 4.08 -4.07
C SER A 98 -17.69 3.47 -5.46
N ALA A 99 -18.80 3.32 -6.20
CA ALA A 99 -18.85 2.79 -7.58
C ALA A 99 -18.18 3.69 -8.63
N GLY A 100 -17.47 4.72 -8.16
CA GLY A 100 -16.62 5.61 -8.90
C GLY A 100 -17.22 6.96 -9.16
N MET A 101 -16.35 7.96 -9.14
CA MET A 101 -16.64 9.30 -9.63
C MET A 101 -16.11 9.40 -11.06
N PRO A 102 -16.87 9.92 -12.03
CA PRO A 102 -16.32 10.24 -13.33
C PRO A 102 -15.34 11.40 -13.17
N LEU A 103 -14.06 11.14 -13.43
CA LEU A 103 -12.99 12.12 -13.37
C LEU A 103 -12.23 12.09 -14.69
N TYR A 104 -12.12 13.25 -15.34
CA TYR A 104 -11.52 13.39 -16.68
C TYR A 104 -12.16 12.51 -17.76
N GLY A 105 -13.44 12.16 -17.62
CA GLY A 105 -14.15 11.27 -18.55
C GLY A 105 -13.90 9.77 -18.32
N PHE A 106 -13.10 9.40 -17.31
CA PHE A 106 -12.85 8.01 -16.92
C PHE A 106 -13.57 7.66 -15.62
N ARG A 107 -13.94 6.39 -15.45
CA ARG A 107 -14.54 5.89 -14.21
C ARG A 107 -13.45 5.57 -13.18
N TRP A 108 -13.33 6.39 -12.14
CA TRP A 108 -12.42 6.13 -11.02
C TRP A 108 -13.10 5.27 -9.95
N ASN A 109 -13.21 3.97 -10.20
CA ASN A 109 -13.84 3.01 -9.27
C ASN A 109 -12.90 1.87 -8.82
N VAL A 110 -11.62 1.96 -9.12
CA VAL A 110 -10.65 0.91 -8.82
C VAL A 110 -9.58 1.37 -7.84
N GLU A 111 -9.13 0.44 -7.02
CA GLU A 111 -7.84 0.50 -6.33
C GLU A 111 -7.05 -0.77 -6.69
N PHE A 112 -5.77 -0.82 -6.31
CA PHE A 112 -4.84 -1.84 -6.79
C PHE A 112 -4.06 -2.45 -5.63
N TYR A 113 -3.53 -3.64 -5.88
CA TYR A 113 -2.50 -4.20 -5.04
C TYR A 113 -1.42 -4.85 -5.88
N LEU A 114 -0.17 -4.66 -5.48
CA LEU A 114 0.95 -5.38 -6.07
C LEU A 114 1.17 -6.67 -5.29
N VAL A 115 1.26 -7.79 -6.00
CA VAL A 115 1.71 -9.07 -5.47
C VAL A 115 3.19 -9.19 -5.77
N GLY A 116 4.00 -9.24 -4.73
CA GLY A 116 5.43 -9.48 -4.80
C GLY A 116 5.82 -10.80 -4.15
N TYR A 117 6.90 -11.40 -4.65
CA TYR A 117 7.49 -12.57 -4.03
C TYR A 117 9.00 -12.37 -3.85
N ARG A 118 9.47 -12.70 -2.66
CA ARG A 118 10.89 -12.77 -2.34
C ARG A 118 11.29 -14.23 -2.36
N LYS A 119 12.22 -14.58 -3.24
CA LYS A 119 12.87 -15.90 -3.28
C LYS A 119 14.35 -15.69 -2.98
N LYS A 120 14.97 -16.62 -2.27
CA LYS A 120 16.43 -16.74 -2.22
C LYS A 120 16.96 -16.97 -3.65
N PRO A 121 18.02 -16.28 -4.10
CA PRO A 121 18.68 -16.64 -5.35
C PRO A 121 19.07 -18.13 -5.29
N ASP A 122 18.79 -18.86 -6.37
CA ASP A 122 19.30 -20.23 -6.55
C ASP A 122 20.83 -20.22 -6.70
#